data_AF-G4NZM8-F1
#
_entry.id   AF-G4NZM8-F1
#
_cell.length_a   1.000
_cell.length_b   1.000
_cell.length_c   1.000
_cell.angle_alpha   90.00
_cell.angle_beta   90.00
_cell.angle_gamma   90.00
#
_symmetry.space_group_name_H-M   'P 1'
#
loop_
_entity.id
_entity.type
_entity.pdbx_description
1 polymer ?
#
loop_
_entity_poly.entity_id
_entity_poly.type
_entity_poly.pdbx_seq_one_letter_code
_entity_poly.pdbx_strand_id
1 'polypeptide(L)'
;MDLQQNGTFNVAKLSTETMLFGTLDHYPLAMVTSILSLILIAVFFITSADSATFVLGMQTTYGSLNPANSVKFSWGIIQSAMAAVLLYSGGLSALQNTAILAALPFSIVILLMIAALYKSLSKERREIKKAEKIDKPRSPRVKKAY
;
A
#
# COMPACT_ATOMS: atom_id res chain seq x y z
N MET A 1 -17.58 19.60 -6.63
CA MET A 1 -17.27 20.62 -7.66
C MET A 1 -18.23 21.80 -7.56
N ASP A 2 -19.44 21.60 -7.03
CA ASP A 2 -20.46 22.65 -6.85
C ASP A 2 -20.08 23.72 -5.80
N LEU A 3 -19.34 23.35 -4.74
CA LEU A 3 -18.94 24.29 -3.68
C LEU A 3 -17.96 25.39 -4.13
N GLN A 4 -17.14 25.10 -5.15
CA GLN A 4 -16.15 26.06 -5.69
C GLN A 4 -16.72 26.89 -6.86
N GLN A 5 -17.74 26.37 -7.54
CA GLN A 5 -18.44 27.07 -8.63
C GLN A 5 -19.40 28.16 -8.14
N ASN A 6 -19.93 28.05 -6.91
CA ASN A 6 -20.87 29.04 -6.35
C ASN A 6 -20.21 30.32 -5.81
N GLY A 7 -18.88 30.47 -5.89
CA GLY A 7 -18.17 31.72 -5.61
C GLY A 7 -18.16 32.21 -4.16
N THR A 8 -18.85 31.52 -3.23
CA THR A 8 -19.05 31.96 -1.85
C THR A 8 -17.99 31.48 -0.86
N PHE A 9 -17.17 30.47 -1.19
CA PHE A 9 -16.09 30.00 -0.30
C PHE A 9 -14.89 29.40 -1.06
N ASN A 10 -13.67 29.82 -0.69
CA ASN A 10 -12.44 29.32 -1.30
C ASN A 10 -11.82 28.23 -0.41
N VAL A 11 -12.35 27.00 -0.51
CA VAL A 11 -11.79 25.81 0.17
C VAL A 11 -10.32 25.56 -0.19
N ALA A 12 -9.85 26.06 -1.35
CA ALA A 12 -8.46 25.97 -1.76
C ALA A 12 -7.51 26.89 -0.97
N LYS A 13 -8.02 27.78 -0.11
CA LYS A 13 -7.21 28.55 0.86
C LYS A 13 -6.96 27.82 2.17
N LEU A 14 -7.67 26.72 2.44
CA LEU A 14 -7.45 25.93 3.64
C LEU A 14 -6.16 25.11 3.52
N SER A 15 -5.49 24.91 4.65
CA SER A 15 -4.40 23.93 4.74
C SER A 15 -4.90 22.53 4.38
N THR A 16 -4.03 21.70 3.80
CA THR A 16 -4.37 20.35 3.34
C THR A 16 -4.96 19.50 4.47
N GLU A 17 -4.41 19.60 5.67
CA GLU A 17 -4.88 18.90 6.88
C GLU A 17 -6.30 19.30 7.34
N THR A 18 -6.77 20.50 7.01
CA THR A 18 -8.10 21.00 7.41
C THR A 18 -9.12 21.01 6.27
N MET A 19 -8.68 20.75 5.04
CA MET A 19 -9.50 20.86 3.83
C MET A 19 -10.73 19.95 3.88
N LEU A 20 -10.58 18.72 4.37
CA LEU A 20 -11.71 17.79 4.54
C LEU A 20 -12.78 18.38 5.48
N PHE A 21 -12.37 18.84 6.66
CA PHE A 21 -13.28 19.35 7.67
C PHE A 21 -13.94 20.66 7.24
N GLY A 22 -13.20 21.57 6.61
CA GLY A 22 -13.78 22.79 6.05
C GLY A 22 -14.77 22.54 4.91
N THR A 23 -14.58 21.44 4.16
CA THR A 23 -15.56 21.00 3.16
C THR A 23 -16.80 20.41 3.81
N LEU A 24 -16.64 19.59 4.86
CA LEU A 24 -17.76 19.01 5.60
C LEU A 24 -18.60 20.06 6.33
N ASP A 25 -18.01 21.19 6.69
CA ASP A 25 -18.69 22.33 7.32
C ASP A 25 -19.83 22.91 6.46
N HIS A 26 -19.78 22.67 5.14
CA HIS A 26 -20.80 23.15 4.20
C HIS A 26 -22.02 22.23 4.08
N TYR A 27 -21.99 21.06 4.73
CA TYR A 27 -23.09 20.10 4.71
C TYR A 27 -23.88 20.13 6.02
N PRO A 28 -25.19 19.82 5.99
CA PRO A 28 -25.94 19.65 7.22
C PRO A 28 -25.28 18.58 8.10
N LEU A 29 -25.36 18.76 9.42
CA LEU A 29 -24.72 17.90 10.41
C LEU A 29 -23.17 17.91 10.38
N ALA A 30 -22.55 19.01 9.92
CA ALA A 30 -21.10 19.23 9.86
C ALA A 30 -20.30 18.70 11.06
N MET A 31 -20.76 18.96 12.29
CA MET A 31 -20.09 18.48 13.50
C MET A 31 -20.10 16.95 13.60
N VAL A 32 -21.23 16.30 13.30
CA VAL A 32 -21.37 14.84 13.35
C VAL A 32 -20.50 14.19 12.29
N THR A 33 -20.56 14.68 11.05
CA THR A 33 -19.77 14.14 9.93
C THR A 33 -18.27 14.36 10.12
N SER A 34 -17.87 15.47 10.75
CA SER A 34 -16.47 15.73 11.13
C SER A 34 -15.97 14.75 12.19
N ILE A 35 -16.75 14.51 13.25
CA ILE A 35 -16.40 13.54 14.30
C ILE A 35 -16.30 12.12 13.71
N LEU A 36 -17.27 11.73 12.87
CA LEU A 36 -17.24 10.43 12.19
C LEU A 36 -16.01 10.29 11.29
N SER A 37 -15.65 11.36 10.56
CA SER A 37 -14.45 11.37 9.72
C SER A 37 -13.18 11.23 10.54
N LEU A 38 -13.08 11.90 11.70
CA LEU A 38 -11.95 11.75 12.61
C LEU A 38 -11.81 10.31 13.11
N ILE A 39 -12.91 9.67 13.50
CA ILE A 39 -12.93 8.26 13.91
C ILE A 39 -12.49 7.36 12.76
N LEU A 40 -12.99 7.60 11.55
CA LEU A 40 -12.66 6.80 10.37
C LEU A 40 -11.17 6.91 10.01
N ILE A 41 -10.61 8.12 10.04
CA ILE A 41 -9.17 8.36 9.86
C ILE A 41 -8.37 7.59 10.92
N ALA A 42 -8.78 7.66 12.18
CA ALA A 42 -8.09 6.96 13.28
C ALA A 42 -8.10 5.44 13.08
N VAL A 43 -9.25 4.85 12.73
CA VAL A 43 -9.37 3.41 12.50
C VAL A 43 -8.50 2.97 11.32
N PHE A 44 -8.58 3.66 10.18
CA PHE A 44 -7.73 3.35 9.03
C PHE A 44 -6.25 3.49 9.34
N PHE A 45 -5.88 4.51 10.10
CA PHE A 45 -4.50 4.71 10.53
C PHE A 45 -4.00 3.56 11.40
N ILE A 46 -4.77 3.15 12.42
CA ILE A 46 -4.41 2.05 13.33
C ILE A 46 -4.27 0.73 12.56
N THR A 47 -5.23 0.37 11.72
CA THR A 47 -5.18 -0.89 10.95
C THR A 47 -4.03 -0.90 9.94
N SER A 48 -3.75 0.24 9.30
CA SER A 48 -2.61 0.40 8.40
C SER A 48 -1.27 0.29 9.14
N ALA A 49 -1.15 0.92 10.31
CA ALA A 49 0.05 0.85 11.15
C ALA A 49 0.32 -0.57 11.65
N ASP A 50 -0.71 -1.32 12.06
CA ASP A 50 -0.57 -2.72 12.48
C ASP A 50 -0.02 -3.58 11.33
N SER A 51 -0.59 -3.43 10.13
CA SER A 51 -0.11 -4.14 8.93
C SER A 51 1.33 -3.77 8.56
N ALA A 52 1.70 -2.50 8.69
CA ALA A 52 3.05 -2.01 8.39
C ALA A 52 4.10 -2.58 9.38
N THR A 53 3.82 -2.51 10.68
CA THR A 53 4.73 -3.04 11.71
C THR A 53 4.85 -4.57 11.62
N PHE A 54 3.78 -5.26 11.22
CA PHE A 54 3.83 -6.69 10.92
C PHE A 54 4.78 -7.00 9.76
N VAL A 55 4.64 -6.32 8.61
CA VAL A 55 5.51 -6.53 7.44
C VAL A 55 6.97 -6.21 7.75
N LEU A 56 7.25 -5.10 8.46
CA LEU A 56 8.60 -4.76 8.91
C LEU A 56 9.15 -5.82 9.88
N GLY A 57 8.31 -6.31 10.79
CA GLY A 57 8.64 -7.41 11.68
C GLY A 57 9.05 -8.67 10.93
N MET A 58 8.29 -9.07 9.90
CA MET A 58 8.63 -10.23 9.07
C MET A 58 9.98 -10.04 8.37
N GLN A 59 10.18 -8.88 7.73
CA GLN A 59 11.42 -8.58 6.99
C GLN A 59 12.66 -8.57 7.91
N THR A 60 12.49 -8.14 9.17
CA THR A 60 13.58 -8.04 10.15
C THR A 60 13.78 -9.31 10.98
N THR A 61 12.96 -10.33 10.76
CA THR A 61 13.05 -11.65 11.40
C THR A 61 13.22 -12.77 10.39
N TYR A 62 14.03 -12.52 9.34
CA TYR A 62 14.35 -13.49 8.27
C TYR A 62 13.12 -14.07 7.55
N GLY A 63 12.04 -13.29 7.44
CA GLY A 63 10.81 -13.72 6.78
C GLY A 63 9.90 -14.58 7.66
N SER A 64 10.06 -14.53 9.00
CA SER A 64 9.13 -15.20 9.92
C SER A 64 7.71 -14.73 9.67
N LEU A 65 6.79 -15.68 9.45
CA LEU A 65 5.35 -15.39 9.26
C LEU A 65 4.66 -14.96 10.56
N ASN A 66 5.31 -15.15 11.71
CA ASN A 66 4.81 -14.74 13.02
C ASN A 66 5.91 -14.01 13.78
N PRO A 67 6.21 -12.75 13.44
CA PRO A 67 7.21 -11.96 14.15
C PRO A 67 6.73 -11.69 15.58
N ALA A 68 7.66 -11.75 16.55
CA ALA A 68 7.35 -11.52 17.95
C ALA A 68 6.78 -10.11 18.18
N ASN A 69 5.85 -9.99 19.13
CA ASN A 69 5.18 -8.71 19.43
C ASN A 69 6.17 -7.60 19.83
N SER A 70 7.28 -7.94 20.48
CA SER A 70 8.35 -6.97 20.83
C SER A 70 8.97 -6.32 19.60
N VAL A 71 9.11 -7.06 18.49
CA VAL A 71 9.66 -6.55 17.23
C VAL A 71 8.68 -5.59 16.59
N LYS A 72 7.40 -5.97 16.51
CA LYS A 72 6.33 -5.09 15.98
C LYS A 72 6.23 -3.79 16.78
N PHE A 73 6.26 -3.88 18.10
CA PHE A 73 6.21 -2.73 19.00
C PHE A 73 7.41 -1.79 18.80
N SER A 74 8.61 -2.35 18.65
CA SER A 74 9.83 -1.56 18.36
C SER A 74 9.69 -0.80 17.05
N TRP A 75 9.21 -1.45 15.99
CA TRP A 75 8.95 -0.78 14.70
C TRP A 75 7.86 0.30 14.80
N GLY A 76 6.80 0.04 15.57
CA GLY A 76 5.75 1.04 15.81
C GLY A 76 6.27 2.30 16.49
N ILE A 77 7.17 2.16 17.48
CA ILE A 77 7.85 3.29 18.13
C ILE A 77 8.72 4.05 17.13
N ILE A 78 9.54 3.34 16.35
CA ILE A 78 10.43 3.95 15.36
C ILE A 78 9.62 4.76 14.33
N GLN A 79 8.55 4.18 13.78
CA GLN A 79 7.67 4.86 12.82
C GLN A 79 7.00 6.11 13.42
N SER A 80 6.50 6.00 14.66
CA SER A 80 5.86 7.13 15.35
C SER A 80 6.88 8.24 15.65
N ALA A 81 8.10 7.88 16.06
CA ALA A 81 9.18 8.83 16.28
C ALA A 81 9.60 9.53 14.98
N MET A 82 9.74 8.80 13.88
CA MET A 82 10.03 9.39 12.56
C MET A 82 8.93 10.39 12.13
N ALA A 83 7.66 10.02 12.29
CA ALA A 83 6.55 10.91 11.98
C ALA A 83 6.58 12.18 12.84
N ALA A 84 6.81 12.05 14.15
CA ALA A 84 6.90 13.19 15.07
C ALA A 84 8.06 14.13 14.71
N VAL A 85 9.25 13.59 14.42
CA VAL A 85 10.43 14.39 14.05
C VAL A 85 10.23 15.11 12.72
N LEU A 86 9.67 14.44 11.70
CA LEU A 86 9.42 15.05 10.40
C LEU A 86 8.36 16.16 10.49
N LEU A 87 7.29 15.90 11.25
CA LEU A 87 6.23 16.88 11.46
C LEU A 87 6.76 18.10 12.24
N TYR A 88 7.61 17.88 13.24
CA TYR A 88 8.27 18.96 13.99
C TYR A 88 9.25 19.77 13.11
N SER A 89 10.00 19.11 12.23
CA SER A 89 11.03 19.76 11.42
C SER A 89 10.48 20.67 10.33
N GLY A 90 9.34 20.34 9.72
CA GLY A 90 8.82 21.10 8.59
C GLY A 90 7.38 20.76 8.21
N GLY A 91 6.62 20.24 9.16
CA GLY A 91 5.20 19.96 9.01
C GLY A 91 4.89 18.94 7.91
N LEU A 92 3.72 19.11 7.30
CA LEU A 92 3.22 18.22 6.25
C LEU A 92 4.14 18.20 5.01
N SER A 93 4.72 19.34 4.63
CA SER A 93 5.61 19.43 3.48
C SER A 93 6.88 18.60 3.67
N ALA A 94 7.48 18.60 4.86
CA ALA A 94 8.62 17.75 5.16
C ALA A 94 8.27 16.25 5.07
N LEU A 95 7.09 15.87 5.57
CA LEU A 95 6.61 14.49 5.49
C LEU A 95 6.40 14.04 4.03
N GLN A 96 5.77 14.88 3.20
CA GLN A 96 5.53 14.61 1.78
C GLN A 96 6.86 14.49 1.00
N ASN A 97 7.77 15.43 1.18
CA ASN A 97 9.07 15.41 0.50
C ASN A 97 9.89 14.18 0.88
N THR A 98 9.91 13.82 2.16
CA THR A 98 10.62 12.62 2.65
C THR A 98 10.01 11.35 2.09
N ALA A 99 8.67 11.26 2.02
CA ALA A 99 7.99 10.12 1.41
C ALA A 99 8.34 9.97 -0.08
N ILE A 100 8.39 11.07 -0.84
CA ILE A 100 8.81 11.05 -2.26
C ILE A 100 10.26 10.56 -2.40
N LEU A 101 11.17 11.09 -1.58
CA LEU A 101 12.58 10.70 -1.59
C LEU A 101 12.77 9.22 -1.22
N ALA A 102 12.00 8.70 -0.27
CA ALA A 102 12.03 7.29 0.10
C ALA A 102 11.41 6.37 -0.98
N ALA A 103 10.35 6.81 -1.63
CA ALA A 103 9.66 6.05 -2.67
C ALA A 103 10.50 5.89 -3.94
N LEU A 104 11.32 6.88 -4.29
CA LEU A 104 12.12 6.88 -5.52
C LEU A 104 13.06 5.67 -5.65
N PRO A 105 13.98 5.37 -4.71
CA PRO A 105 14.82 4.17 -4.81
C PRO A 105 14.00 2.88 -4.69
N PHE A 106 12.95 2.86 -3.87
CA PHE A 106 12.08 1.70 -3.72
C PHE A 106 11.31 1.37 -5.01
N SER A 107 10.98 2.39 -5.83
CA SER A 107 10.33 2.19 -7.13
C SER A 107 11.19 1.32 -8.07
N ILE A 108 12.51 1.48 -8.04
CA ILE A 108 13.45 0.65 -8.82
C ILE A 108 13.35 -0.81 -8.37
N VAL A 109 13.27 -1.05 -7.06
CA VAL A 109 13.10 -2.40 -6.49
C VAL A 109 11.79 -3.03 -6.97
N ILE A 110 10.70 -2.25 -7.00
CA ILE A 110 9.40 -2.73 -7.52
C ILE A 110 9.50 -3.11 -9.01
N LEU A 111 10.17 -2.29 -9.84
CA LEU A 111 10.37 -2.61 -11.26
C LEU A 111 11.16 -3.92 -11.44
N LEU A 112 12.22 -4.12 -10.64
CA LEU A 112 12.98 -5.37 -10.63
C LEU A 112 12.12 -6.55 -10.17
N MET A 113 11.26 -6.35 -9.18
CA MET A 113 10.33 -7.37 -8.68
C MET A 113 9.31 -7.77 -9.75
N ILE A 114 8.78 -6.81 -10.52
CA ILE A 114 7.88 -7.08 -11.65
C ILE A 114 8.59 -7.93 -12.71
N ALA A 115 9.83 -7.57 -13.07
CA ALA A 115 10.63 -8.34 -14.03
C ALA A 115 10.93 -9.77 -13.53
N ALA A 116 11.26 -9.91 -12.24
CA ALA A 116 11.51 -11.21 -11.61
C ALA A 116 10.23 -12.08 -11.57
N LEU A 117 9.09 -11.49 -11.23
CA LEU A 117 7.79 -12.17 -11.23
C LEU A 117 7.42 -12.64 -12.63
N TYR A 118 7.56 -11.79 -13.64
CA TYR A 118 7.31 -12.15 -15.04
C TYR A 118 8.19 -13.31 -15.50
N LYS A 119 9.48 -13.29 -15.13
CA LYS A 119 10.42 -14.38 -15.42
C LYS A 119 10.02 -15.68 -14.72
N SER A 120 9.60 -15.60 -13.46
CA SER A 120 9.16 -16.76 -12.67
C SER A 120 7.92 -17.43 -13.28
N LEU A 121 6.88 -16.64 -13.55
CA LEU A 121 5.64 -17.13 -14.16
C LEU A 121 5.87 -17.69 -15.58
N SER A 122 6.75 -17.05 -16.36
CA SER A 122 7.12 -17.52 -17.68
C SER A 122 7.86 -18.86 -17.63
N LYS A 123 8.70 -19.08 -16.61
CA LYS A 123 9.38 -20.36 -16.37
C LYS A 123 8.37 -21.44 -16.00
N GLU A 124 7.49 -21.15 -15.04
CA GLU A 124 6.44 -22.07 -14.59
C GLU A 124 5.53 -22.52 -15.75
N ARG A 125 5.10 -21.58 -16.60
CA ARG A 125 4.31 -21.89 -17.80
C ARG A 125 5.02 -22.84 -18.76
N ARG A 126 6.35 -22.74 -18.89
CA ARG A 126 7.14 -23.65 -19.74
C ARG A 126 7.20 -25.05 -19.13
N GLU A 127 7.34 -25.16 -17.81
CA GLU A 127 7.36 -26.44 -17.12
C GLU A 127 6.01 -27.17 -17.18
N ILE A 128 4.89 -26.44 -17.00
CA ILE A 128 3.54 -27.01 -17.15
C ILE A 128 3.32 -27.55 -18.57
N LYS A 129 3.71 -26.79 -19.61
CA LYS A 129 3.60 -27.24 -21.00
C LYS A 129 4.46 -28.46 -21.34
N LYS A 130 5.60 -28.64 -20.66
CA LYS A 130 6.43 -29.85 -20.82
C LYS A 130 5.73 -31.06 -20.19
N ALA A 131 5.19 -30.92 -18.98
CA ALA A 131 4.46 -31.98 -18.30
C ALA A 131 3.27 -32.48 -19.12
N GLU A 132 2.48 -31.57 -19.71
CA GLU A 132 1.33 -31.91 -20.56
C GLU A 132 1.71 -32.70 -21.83
N LYS A 133 2.91 -32.45 -22.39
CA LYS A 133 3.40 -33.19 -23.56
C LYS A 133 3.86 -34.61 -23.22
N ILE A 134 4.29 -34.85 -21.98
CA ILE A 134 4.80 -36.15 -21.53
C ILE A 134 3.63 -37.09 -21.21
N ASP A 135 2.53 -36.56 -20.67
CA ASP A 135 1.36 -37.33 -20.24
C ASP A 135 0.37 -37.68 -21.36
N LYS A 136 0.57 -37.15 -22.59
CA LYS A 136 -0.28 -37.55 -23.74
C LYS A 136 -0.08 -39.03 -24.06
N PRO A 137 -1.12 -39.88 -23.96
CA PRO A 137 -0.99 -41.29 -24.32
C PRO A 137 -0.60 -41.40 -25.79
N ARG A 138 0.50 -42.11 -26.08
CA ARG A 138 0.91 -42.41 -27.46
C ARG A 138 -0.24 -43.18 -28.11
N SER A 139 -0.98 -42.52 -29.00
CA SER A 139 -2.05 -43.17 -29.76
C SER A 139 -1.47 -44.40 -30.48
N PRO A 140 -2.09 -45.60 -30.36
CA PRO A 140 -1.62 -46.77 -31.07
C PRO A 140 -1.66 -46.48 -32.57
N ARG A 141 -0.51 -46.59 -33.24
CA ARG A 141 -0.45 -46.47 -34.71
C ARG A 141 -1.25 -47.63 -35.30
N VAL A 142 -2.48 -47.35 -35.71
CA VAL A 142 -3.27 -48.29 -36.52
C VAL A 142 -2.56 -48.43 -37.85
N LYS A 143 -1.78 -49.51 -38.02
CA LYS A 143 -1.22 -49.89 -39.32
C LYS A 143 -2.39 -50.29 -40.22
N LYS A 144 -2.70 -49.49 -41.24
CA LYS A 144 -3.55 -49.92 -42.35
C LYS A 144 -2.82 -51.04 -43.09
N ALA A 145 -3.31 -52.27 -42.93
CA ALA A 145 -2.97 -53.37 -43.82
C ALA A 145 -3.73 -53.16 -45.13
N TYR A 146 -2.98 -53.07 -46.22
CA TYR A 146 -3.47 -53.21 -47.59
C TYR A 146 -3.06 -54.59 -48.09
#